data_AF-A0A7V2IQK6-F1
#
_entry.id   AF-A0A7V2IQK6-F1
#
_cell.length_a   1.000
_cell.length_b   1.000
_cell.length_c   1.000
_cell.angle_alpha   90.00
_cell.angle_beta   90.00
_cell.angle_gamma   90.00
#
_symmetry.space_group_name_H-M   'P 1'
#
loop_
_entity.id
_entity.type
_entity.pdbx_description
1 polymer ?
#
loop_
_entity_poly.entity_id
_entity_poly.type
_entity_poly.pdbx_seq_one_letter_code
_entity_poly.pdbx_strand_id
1 'polypeptide(L)'
;MLRNIVVIDEEKCDGCGQCVTACAEGAIRIVDGKAKLISENYCDGLGACLGHCPRQAITVEQRDVAAFDEQAVQEHLAGQAAEQSAAPATPPLGFVCPGMAARRLTPSQAPPADGDGPAVPSALRQWPVQLSLLSPTAEFLKGAELLLVADCVPLAVGDFHRRWLAG
;
A
#
# COMPACT_ATOMS: atom_id res chain seq x y z
N MET A 1 1.92 16.85 -29.68
CA MET A 1 0.61 16.19 -29.66
C MET A 1 -0.21 16.75 -28.51
N LEU A 2 -1.47 17.16 -28.75
CA LEU A 2 -2.38 17.60 -27.69
C LEU A 2 -2.79 16.41 -26.80
N ARG A 3 -2.49 16.47 -25.50
CA ARG A 3 -2.92 15.47 -24.51
C ARG A 3 -3.13 16.09 -23.14
N ASN A 4 -3.83 15.34 -22.28
CA ASN A 4 -3.97 15.70 -20.87
C ASN A 4 -2.61 15.59 -20.17
N ILE A 5 -2.29 16.58 -19.36
CA ILE A 5 -1.10 16.58 -18.50
C ILE A 5 -1.40 17.31 -17.20
N VAL A 6 -0.75 16.86 -16.14
CA VAL A 6 -0.86 17.47 -14.82
C VAL A 6 -0.11 18.80 -14.77
N VAL A 7 -0.73 19.81 -14.15
CA VAL A 7 -0.11 21.10 -13.85
C VAL A 7 -0.18 21.36 -12.35
N ILE A 8 0.93 21.86 -11.81
CA ILE A 8 1.08 22.16 -10.40
C ILE A 8 1.20 23.67 -10.24
N ASP A 9 0.28 24.23 -9.46
CA ASP A 9 0.26 25.63 -9.02
C ASP A 9 1.28 25.80 -7.88
N GLU A 10 2.43 26.42 -8.18
CA GLU A 10 3.51 26.61 -7.20
C GLU A 10 3.12 27.57 -6.06
N GLU A 11 2.14 28.45 -6.27
CA GLU A 11 1.68 29.38 -5.23
C GLU A 11 0.89 28.65 -4.15
N LYS A 12 0.06 27.69 -4.55
CA LYS A 12 -0.74 26.86 -3.63
C LYS A 12 0.05 25.69 -3.05
N CYS A 13 1.06 25.19 -3.76
CA CYS A 13 1.86 24.06 -3.31
C CYS A 13 2.68 24.43 -2.07
N ASP A 14 2.58 23.64 -1.00
CA ASP A 14 3.37 23.80 0.23
C ASP A 14 4.50 22.76 0.36
N GLY A 15 4.70 21.94 -0.66
CA GLY A 15 5.77 20.94 -0.67
C GLY A 15 5.51 19.70 0.18
N CYS A 16 4.26 19.44 0.62
CA CYS A 16 3.95 18.31 1.51
C CYS A 16 4.27 16.90 0.96
N GLY A 17 4.49 16.75 -0.35
CA GLY A 17 4.98 15.50 -0.96
C GLY A 17 3.94 14.40 -1.17
N GLN A 18 2.68 14.56 -0.75
CA GLN A 18 1.65 13.51 -0.88
C GLN A 18 1.37 13.11 -2.34
N CYS A 19 1.57 14.03 -3.29
CA CYS A 19 1.45 13.73 -4.72
C CYS A 19 2.59 12.88 -5.28
N VAL A 20 3.78 12.91 -4.66
CA VAL A 20 4.95 12.11 -5.08
C VAL A 20 4.67 10.64 -4.84
N THR A 21 4.13 10.29 -3.67
CA THR A 21 3.77 8.92 -3.32
C THR A 21 2.56 8.38 -4.09
N ALA A 22 1.73 9.27 -4.62
CA ALA A 22 0.52 8.90 -5.37
C ALA A 22 0.79 8.65 -6.86
N CYS A 23 1.95 9.05 -7.39
CA CYS A 23 2.29 8.89 -8.80
C CYS A 23 3.02 7.56 -9.02
N ALA A 24 2.36 6.60 -9.66
CA ALA A 24 2.94 5.29 -9.93
C ALA A 24 4.10 5.37 -10.93
N GLU A 25 4.08 6.38 -11.80
CA GLU A 25 5.05 6.64 -12.85
C GLU A 25 6.29 7.37 -12.33
N GLY A 26 6.29 7.81 -11.06
CA GLY A 26 7.38 8.58 -10.48
C GLY A 26 7.61 9.95 -11.13
N ALA A 27 6.62 10.49 -11.84
CA ALA A 27 6.75 11.71 -12.64
C ALA A 27 6.88 13.00 -11.80
N ILE A 28 6.55 12.97 -10.51
CA ILE A 28 6.56 14.15 -9.62
C ILE A 28 7.67 14.01 -8.58
N ARG A 29 8.48 15.06 -8.39
CA ARG A 29 9.40 15.18 -7.25
C ARG A 29 9.27 16.52 -6.54
N ILE A 30 9.73 16.58 -5.30
CA ILE A 30 9.92 17.85 -4.59
C ILE A 30 11.27 18.44 -4.99
N VAL A 31 11.24 19.63 -5.57
CA VAL A 31 12.41 20.42 -5.95
C VAL A 31 12.20 21.82 -5.36
N ASP A 32 13.19 22.32 -4.62
CA ASP A 32 13.11 23.63 -3.95
C ASP A 32 11.87 23.81 -3.06
N GLY A 33 11.44 22.74 -2.39
CA GLY A 33 10.27 22.74 -1.51
C GLY A 33 8.92 22.80 -2.25
N LYS A 34 8.88 22.61 -3.57
CA LYS A 34 7.66 22.58 -4.37
C LYS A 34 7.58 21.29 -5.19
N ALA A 35 6.36 20.80 -5.42
CA ALA A 35 6.14 19.66 -6.29
C ALA A 35 6.33 20.09 -7.76
N LYS A 36 7.15 19.37 -8.51
CA LYS A 36 7.44 19.61 -9.93
C LYS A 36 7.40 18.30 -10.70
N LEU A 37 6.93 18.38 -11.94
CA LEU A 37 7.11 17.31 -12.91
C LEU A 37 8.58 17.26 -13.32
N ILE A 38 9.23 16.11 -13.12
CA ILE A 38 10.64 15.93 -13.49
C ILE A 38 10.82 15.75 -14.99
N SER A 39 9.79 15.25 -15.65
CA SER A 39 9.70 15.16 -17.10
C SER A 39 8.24 14.98 -17.51
N GLU A 40 7.86 15.64 -18.60
CA GLU A 40 6.50 15.56 -19.12
C GLU A 40 6.19 14.18 -19.72
N ASN A 41 7.19 13.50 -20.30
CA ASN A 41 7.03 12.17 -20.88
C ASN A 41 6.75 11.07 -19.85
N TYR A 42 6.97 11.32 -18.55
CA TYR A 42 6.63 10.38 -17.48
C TYR A 42 5.20 10.56 -16.97
N CYS A 43 4.58 11.72 -17.20
CA CYS A 43 3.21 11.94 -16.80
C CYS A 43 2.28 11.34 -17.86
N ASP A 44 1.40 10.42 -17.45
CA ASP A 44 0.39 9.79 -18.32
C ASP A 44 -0.85 10.69 -18.54
N GLY A 45 -1.06 11.67 -17.65
CA GLY A 45 -2.20 12.59 -17.67
C GLY A 45 -3.47 12.05 -17.00
N LEU A 46 -3.40 10.93 -16.27
CA LEU A 46 -4.56 10.31 -15.61
C LEU A 46 -5.05 11.11 -14.39
N GLY A 47 -4.13 11.81 -13.71
CA GLY A 47 -4.47 12.69 -12.59
C GLY A 47 -4.68 11.98 -11.25
N ALA A 48 -4.07 10.80 -11.03
CA ALA A 48 -4.12 10.08 -9.74
C ALA A 48 -3.69 10.95 -8.53
N CYS A 49 -2.79 11.91 -8.76
CA CYS A 49 -2.30 12.85 -7.74
C CYS A 49 -3.32 13.93 -7.33
N LEU A 50 -4.38 14.18 -8.11
CA LEU A 50 -5.36 15.26 -7.85
C LEU A 50 -6.01 15.14 -6.48
N GLY A 51 -6.49 13.95 -6.11
CA GLY A 51 -7.15 13.69 -4.83
C GLY A 51 -6.22 13.68 -3.62
N HIS A 52 -4.91 13.66 -3.86
CA HIS A 52 -3.88 13.55 -2.81
C HIS A 52 -3.29 14.91 -2.44
N CYS A 53 -3.63 15.99 -3.15
CA CYS A 53 -3.14 17.32 -2.81
C CYS A 53 -4.11 18.03 -1.86
N PRO A 54 -3.79 18.19 -0.56
CA PRO A 54 -4.68 18.86 0.39
C PRO A 54 -4.85 20.36 0.08
N ARG A 55 -3.92 20.94 -0.67
CA ARG A 55 -3.97 22.34 -1.12
C ARG A 55 -4.72 22.55 -2.44
N GLN A 56 -5.17 21.46 -3.07
CA GLN A 56 -5.79 21.51 -4.40
C GLN A 56 -4.94 22.27 -5.42
N ALA A 57 -3.62 22.13 -5.31
CA ALA A 57 -2.63 22.81 -6.15
C ALA A 57 -2.42 22.10 -7.50
N ILE A 58 -3.12 21.00 -7.76
CA ILE A 58 -2.90 20.15 -8.93
C ILE A 58 -4.14 20.23 -9.81
N THR A 59 -3.94 20.41 -11.11
CA THR A 59 -4.99 20.43 -12.15
C THR A 59 -4.56 19.60 -13.35
N VAL A 60 -5.50 19.29 -14.24
CA VAL A 60 -5.22 18.64 -15.53
C VAL A 60 -5.67 19.57 -16.64
N GLU A 61 -4.76 19.84 -17.57
CA GLU A 61 -5.03 20.66 -18.76
C GLU A 61 -4.67 19.90 -20.04
N GLN A 62 -5.22 20.33 -21.16
CA GLN A 62 -4.78 19.87 -22.48
C GLN A 62 -3.75 20.83 -23.05
N ARG A 63 -2.53 20.34 -23.30
CA ARG A 63 -1.48 21.10 -23.98
C ARG A 63 -0.69 20.25 -24.95
N ASP A 64 0.03 20.92 -25.83
CA ASP A 64 0.90 20.28 -26.81
C ASP A 64 2.26 19.96 -26.16
N VAL A 65 2.44 18.69 -25.76
CA VAL A 65 3.64 18.20 -25.05
C VAL A 65 4.12 16.87 -25.61
N ALA A 66 5.33 16.47 -25.18
CA ALA A 66 5.90 15.17 -25.50
C ALA A 66 4.93 14.04 -25.16
N ALA A 67 4.91 12.99 -25.98
CA ALA A 67 4.11 11.81 -25.71
C ALA A 67 4.57 11.12 -24.42
N PHE A 68 3.65 10.39 -23.78
CA PHE A 68 3.98 9.52 -22.66
C PHE A 68 4.85 8.36 -23.15
N ASP A 69 5.90 8.03 -22.40
CA ASP A 69 6.88 7.01 -22.74
C ASP A 69 6.99 5.97 -21.61
N GLU A 70 6.30 4.84 -21.80
CA GLU A 70 6.29 3.73 -20.85
C GLU A 70 7.68 3.13 -20.60
N GLN A 71 8.53 3.08 -21.63
CA GLN A 71 9.87 2.52 -21.51
C GLN A 71 10.74 3.43 -20.63
N ALA A 72 10.68 4.74 -20.87
CA ALA A 72 11.42 5.71 -20.09
C ALA A 72 10.96 5.75 -18.62
N VAL A 73 9.66 5.56 -18.35
CA VAL A 73 9.14 5.40 -16.97
C VAL A 73 9.72 4.14 -16.31
N GLN A 74 9.72 3.01 -17.02
CA GLN A 74 10.23 1.75 -16.48
C GLN A 74 11.73 1.85 -16.12
N GLU A 75 12.53 2.46 -16.99
CA GLU A 75 13.95 2.72 -16.73
C GLU A 75 14.15 3.67 -15.54
N HIS A 76 13.33 4.72 -15.45
CA HIS A 76 13.36 5.66 -14.33
C HIS A 76 13.10 4.98 -12.99
N LEU A 77 12.04 4.16 -12.91
CA LEU A 77 11.66 3.42 -11.70
C LEU A 77 12.70 2.35 -11.34
N ALA A 78 13.28 1.67 -12.33
CA ALA A 78 14.36 0.71 -12.11
C ALA A 78 15.60 1.39 -11.50
N GLY A 79 15.95 2.60 -11.95
CA GLY A 79 17.04 3.39 -11.37
C GLY A 79 16.78 3.78 -9.91
N GLN A 80 15.55 4.18 -9.58
CA GLN A 80 15.18 4.51 -8.19
C GLN A 80 15.19 3.29 -7.26
N ALA A 81 14.79 2.12 -7.75
CA ALA A 81 14.81 0.88 -6.98
C ALA A 81 16.24 0.45 -6.60
N ALA A 82 17.22 0.70 -7.48
CA ALA A 82 18.64 0.44 -7.21
C ALA A 82 19.23 1.38 -6.15
N GLU A 83 18.80 2.64 -6.09
CA GLU A 83 19.23 3.60 -5.06
C GLU A 83 18.58 3.33 -3.69
N GLN A 84 17.30 2.91 -3.67
CA GLN A 84 16.57 2.61 -2.44
C GLN A 84 16.99 1.29 -1.77
N SER A 85 17.60 0.37 -2.53
CA SER A 85 18.18 -0.87 -1.99
C SER A 85 19.60 -0.68 -1.41
N ALA A 86 20.18 0.52 -1.48
CA ALA A 86 21.44 0.90 -0.83
C ALA A 86 21.26 1.53 0.57
N ALA A 87 20.03 1.84 1.00
CA ALA A 87 19.76 2.30 2.36
C ALA A 87 19.69 1.10 3.32
N PRO A 88 20.34 1.15 4.51
CA PRO A 88 20.16 0.12 5.52
C PRO A 88 18.67 0.04 5.87
N ALA A 89 18.13 -1.18 5.92
CA ALA A 89 16.75 -1.51 6.30
C ALA A 89 16.46 -1.17 7.77
N THR A 90 16.63 0.10 8.13
CA THR A 90 16.17 0.68 9.39
C THR A 90 14.84 1.33 9.06
N PRO A 91 13.70 0.72 9.41
CA PRO A 91 12.42 1.34 9.16
C PRO A 91 12.42 2.72 9.83
N PRO A 92 11.94 3.79 9.16
CA PRO A 92 11.80 5.08 9.81
C PRO A 92 10.92 4.90 11.06
N LEU A 93 11.29 5.57 12.15
CA LEU A 93 10.57 5.58 13.44
C LEU A 93 9.20 6.31 13.35
N GLY A 94 8.51 6.21 12.20
CA GLY A 94 7.23 6.81 11.93
C GLY A 94 6.23 5.74 11.53
N PHE A 95 5.26 5.49 12.41
CA PHE A 95 4.12 4.58 12.22
C PHE A 95 4.43 3.07 12.27
N VAL A 96 4.91 2.60 13.43
CA VAL A 96 4.73 1.18 13.78
C VAL A 96 3.24 0.97 14.06
N CYS A 97 2.55 0.19 13.24
CA CYS A 97 1.18 -0.25 13.53
C CYS A 97 1.18 -0.87 14.94
N PRO A 98 0.31 -0.45 15.88
CA PRO A 98 0.29 -1.01 17.23
C PRO A 98 0.13 -2.55 17.25
N GLY A 99 -0.45 -3.11 16.18
CA GLY A 99 -0.55 -4.53 15.90
C GLY A 99 0.75 -5.22 15.46
N MET A 100 1.87 -4.53 15.32
CA MET A 100 3.18 -5.15 15.07
C MET A 100 4.05 -5.20 16.32
N ALA A 101 3.65 -4.51 17.39
CA ALA A 101 4.39 -4.53 18.65
C ALA A 101 4.38 -5.94 19.25
N ALA A 102 5.56 -6.47 19.57
CA ALA A 102 5.70 -7.77 20.18
C ALA A 102 4.97 -7.80 21.54
N ARG A 103 4.06 -8.77 21.73
CA ARG A 103 3.31 -8.95 22.97
C ARG A 103 3.34 -10.40 23.41
N ARG A 104 3.41 -10.58 24.72
CA ARG A 104 3.09 -11.84 25.38
C ARG A 104 1.62 -11.81 25.77
N LEU A 105 0.85 -12.78 25.29
CA LEU A 105 -0.57 -12.89 25.59
C LEU A 105 -0.78 -13.84 26.77
N THR A 106 -1.65 -13.45 27.69
CA THR A 106 -2.07 -14.29 28.81
C THR A 106 -3.35 -15.03 28.41
N PRO A 107 -3.46 -16.36 28.64
CA PRO A 107 -4.69 -17.09 28.34
C PRO A 107 -5.89 -16.49 29.08
N SER A 108 -6.92 -16.10 28.33
CA SER A 108 -8.21 -15.66 28.86
C SER A 108 -9.24 -16.79 28.72
N GLN A 109 -10.20 -16.85 29.63
CA GLN A 109 -11.32 -17.80 29.53
C GLN A 109 -12.10 -17.54 28.23
N ALA A 110 -12.61 -18.61 27.62
CA ALA A 110 -13.40 -18.51 26.39
C ALA A 110 -14.62 -17.62 26.64
N PRO A 111 -14.91 -16.64 25.77
CA PRO A 111 -16.22 -16.00 25.77
C PRO A 111 -17.31 -17.06 25.53
N PRO A 112 -18.56 -16.81 25.98
CA PRO A 112 -19.67 -17.72 25.69
C PRO A 112 -19.78 -17.95 24.18
N ALA A 113 -20.11 -19.19 23.78
CA ALA A 113 -20.21 -19.55 22.38
C ALA A 113 -21.35 -18.79 21.70
N ASP A 114 -21.03 -17.93 20.74
CA ASP A 114 -21.99 -17.51 19.73
C ASP A 114 -22.11 -18.67 18.71
N GLY A 115 -23.12 -19.53 18.87
CA GLY A 115 -23.47 -20.65 17.96
C GLY A 115 -23.61 -22.04 18.60
N ASP A 116 -24.09 -23.02 17.81
CA ASP A 116 -24.38 -24.42 18.20
C ASP A 116 -23.12 -25.31 18.38
N GLY A 117 -22.17 -24.89 19.22
CA GLY A 117 -20.98 -25.70 19.51
C GLY A 117 -20.18 -25.25 20.74
N PRO A 118 -19.30 -26.12 21.29
CA PRO A 118 -18.46 -25.75 22.43
C PRO A 118 -17.47 -24.65 22.03
N ALA A 119 -17.45 -23.54 22.78
CA ALA A 119 -16.45 -22.49 22.59
C ALA A 119 -15.04 -23.02 22.87
N VAL A 120 -14.16 -22.99 21.86
CA VAL A 120 -12.76 -23.39 22.01
C VAL A 120 -11.91 -22.13 22.24
N PRO A 121 -11.29 -21.95 23.43
CA PRO A 121 -10.46 -20.79 23.70
C PRO A 121 -9.20 -20.76 22.83
N SER A 122 -8.71 -19.54 22.54
CA SER A 122 -7.41 -19.34 21.91
C SER A 122 -6.28 -19.96 22.73
N ALA A 123 -5.38 -20.68 22.06
CA ALA A 123 -4.13 -21.15 22.66
C ALA A 123 -2.93 -20.23 22.37
N LEU A 124 -3.12 -19.12 21.64
CA LEU A 124 -2.05 -18.23 21.22
C LEU A 124 -1.40 -17.52 22.44
N ARG A 125 -0.07 -17.53 22.51
CA ARG A 125 0.69 -16.97 23.65
C ARG A 125 1.58 -15.79 23.27
N GLN A 126 1.69 -15.48 21.98
CA GLN A 126 2.61 -14.49 21.46
C GLN A 126 2.02 -13.78 20.24
N TRP A 127 2.46 -12.55 20.01
CA TRP A 127 2.04 -11.70 18.91
C TRP A 127 3.23 -10.82 18.47
N PRO A 128 3.40 -10.49 17.18
CA PRO A 128 2.64 -10.94 16.00
C PRO A 128 2.98 -12.37 15.56
N VAL A 129 2.08 -12.97 14.78
CA VAL A 129 2.22 -14.30 14.16
C VAL A 129 2.30 -14.14 12.65
N GLN A 130 3.51 -13.94 12.15
CA GLN A 130 3.75 -13.62 10.74
C GLN A 130 3.66 -14.89 9.88
N LEU A 131 2.80 -14.88 8.87
CA LEU A 131 2.74 -15.89 7.81
C LEU A 131 3.39 -15.35 6.53
N SER A 132 4.15 -16.19 5.84
CA SER A 132 4.81 -15.85 4.56
C SER A 132 3.80 -15.83 3.41
N LEU A 133 4.02 -14.93 2.43
CA LEU A 133 3.14 -14.72 1.28
C LEU A 133 3.11 -15.94 0.34
N LEU A 134 1.91 -16.37 -0.04
CA LEU A 134 1.67 -17.36 -1.11
C LEU A 134 1.65 -16.69 -2.48
N SER A 135 2.01 -17.43 -3.54
CA SER A 135 1.95 -16.93 -4.93
C SER A 135 0.51 -16.66 -5.37
N PRO A 136 0.19 -15.48 -5.95
CA PRO A 136 -1.12 -15.20 -6.53
C PRO A 136 -1.51 -16.12 -7.70
N THR A 137 -0.57 -16.84 -8.29
CA THR A 137 -0.81 -17.76 -9.42
C THR A 137 -0.98 -19.22 -9.00
N ALA A 138 -1.08 -19.50 -7.70
CA ALA A 138 -1.19 -20.86 -7.21
C ALA A 138 -2.47 -21.56 -7.72
N GLU A 139 -2.34 -22.81 -8.18
CA GLU A 139 -3.43 -23.52 -8.86
C GLU A 139 -4.65 -23.79 -7.96
N PHE A 140 -4.42 -23.99 -6.65
CA PHE A 140 -5.47 -24.17 -5.65
C PHE A 140 -6.31 -22.91 -5.39
N LEU A 141 -5.95 -21.74 -5.96
CA LEU A 141 -6.75 -20.52 -5.88
C LEU A 141 -7.75 -20.36 -7.04
N LYS A 142 -7.68 -21.20 -8.09
CA LYS A 142 -8.56 -21.10 -9.26
C LYS A 142 -9.98 -21.49 -8.89
N GLY A 143 -10.90 -20.52 -8.88
CA GLY A 143 -12.32 -20.74 -8.59
C GLY A 143 -12.62 -21.01 -7.11
N ALA A 144 -11.66 -20.76 -6.21
CA ALA A 144 -11.85 -20.91 -4.78
C ALA A 144 -12.66 -19.73 -4.21
N GLU A 145 -13.48 -20.02 -3.19
CA GLU A 145 -14.08 -18.97 -2.36
C GLU A 145 -13.02 -18.43 -1.38
N LEU A 146 -12.82 -17.11 -1.40
CA LEU A 146 -11.80 -16.46 -0.57
C LEU A 146 -12.41 -15.97 0.73
N LEU A 147 -11.92 -16.51 1.85
CA LEU A 147 -12.21 -16.01 3.19
C LEU A 147 -11.20 -14.93 3.58
N LEU A 148 -11.63 -13.67 3.63
CA LEU A 148 -10.81 -12.54 4.08
C LEU A 148 -10.88 -12.42 5.61
N VAL A 149 -9.74 -12.61 6.26
CA VAL A 149 -9.57 -12.44 7.71
C VAL A 149 -8.26 -11.74 8.01
N ALA A 150 -8.15 -11.12 9.18
CA ALA A 150 -6.85 -10.65 9.65
C ALA A 150 -5.92 -11.84 9.89
N ASP A 151 -4.62 -11.62 9.67
CA ASP A 151 -3.52 -12.58 9.87
C ASP A 151 -3.56 -13.28 11.24
N CYS A 152 -4.04 -12.58 12.27
CA CYS A 152 -4.16 -13.06 13.63
C CYS A 152 -5.29 -14.05 13.87
N VAL A 153 -6.35 -13.99 13.06
CA VAL A 153 -7.63 -14.63 13.36
C VAL A 153 -7.53 -16.16 13.39
N PRO A 154 -6.84 -16.85 12.44
CA PRO A 154 -6.73 -18.31 12.48
C PRO A 154 -5.99 -18.85 13.72
N LEU A 155 -5.14 -18.03 14.34
CA LEU A 155 -4.38 -18.40 15.54
C LEU A 155 -5.09 -17.95 16.82
N ALA A 156 -5.83 -16.83 16.75
CA ALA A 156 -6.56 -16.28 17.87
C ALA A 156 -7.90 -17.01 18.10
N VAL A 157 -8.55 -17.57 17.08
CA VAL A 157 -9.84 -18.25 17.23
C VAL A 157 -9.64 -19.77 17.25
N GLY A 158 -9.87 -20.39 18.42
CA GLY A 158 -9.51 -21.78 18.68
C GLY A 158 -10.22 -22.82 17.81
N ASP A 159 -11.38 -22.50 17.23
CA ASP A 159 -12.16 -23.36 16.33
C ASP A 159 -12.31 -22.79 14.91
N PHE A 160 -11.42 -21.88 14.51
CA PHE A 160 -11.47 -21.17 13.22
C PHE A 160 -11.71 -22.09 12.01
N HIS A 161 -10.90 -23.15 11.90
CA HIS A 161 -10.98 -24.09 10.78
C HIS A 161 -12.33 -24.80 10.71
N ARG A 162 -12.93 -25.14 11.85
CA ARG A 162 -14.22 -25.86 11.88
C ARG A 162 -15.39 -24.96 11.49
N ARG A 163 -15.31 -23.66 11.81
CA ARG A 163 -16.38 -22.69 11.57
C ARG A 163 -16.36 -22.10 10.17
N TRP A 164 -15.17 -21.82 9.62
CA TRP A 164 -15.04 -21.03 8.39
C TRP A 164 -14.07 -21.59 7.35
N LEU A 165 -13.29 -22.63 7.67
CA LEU A 165 -12.32 -23.22 6.74
C LEU A 165 -12.49 -24.75 6.64
N ALA A 166 -13.73 -25.18 6.42
CA ALA A 166 -14.00 -26.51 5.88
C ALA A 166 -13.65 -26.43 4.38
N GLY A 167 -12.50 -26.99 4.01
CA GLY A 167 -11.90 -26.82 2.69
C GLY A 167 -12.78 -27.20 1.51
#